data_AF-A0A9D2QIG1-F1
#
_entry.id   AF-A0A9D2QIG1-F1
#
_cell.length_a   1.000
_cell.length_b   1.000
_cell.length_c   1.000
_cell.angle_alpha   90.00
_cell.angle_beta   90.00
_cell.angle_gamma   90.00
#
_symmetry.space_group_name_H-M   'P 1'
#
loop_
_entity.id
_entity.type
_entity.pdbx_description
1 polymer ?
#
loop_
_entity_poly.entity_id
_entity_poly.type
_entity_poly.pdbx_seq_one_letter_code
_entity_poly.pdbx_strand_id
1 'polypeptide(L)'
;MDKLRIGNVTLDNRVILAPMAGVSDLPFRLLCREQGAGLVCSEMVSAKAIYYKNKNTEGLLEIHDQEGPVSLQLFGSEPELMAQMAKEIEERPFAILDINMGCPVPKVVNNGEGSALMKDPLLAGRIISAVASAVKKPVTVKIRKGFDEEHVNAVELAHIAQESGAAAVTVHGRTRQQFYAGKADWDIIAQVKAAVKIPVIGNGDVTGPEAAEQMLIQTGCDGVAIGRAARGNPWIFG
;
A
#
# COMPACT_ATOMS: atom_id res chain seq x y z
N MET A 1 -0.55 -22.61 3.88
CA MET A 1 -0.92 -21.18 4.00
C MET A 1 -1.79 -20.84 2.81
N ASP A 2 -2.90 -20.14 3.03
CA ASP A 2 -3.77 -19.69 1.93
C ASP A 2 -3.02 -18.69 1.05
N LYS A 3 -3.14 -18.86 -0.27
CA LYS A 3 -2.54 -17.94 -1.25
C LYS A 3 -3.44 -16.74 -1.45
N LEU A 4 -2.86 -15.54 -1.43
CA LEU A 4 -3.56 -14.29 -1.75
C LEU A 4 -3.42 -13.99 -3.24
N ARG A 5 -4.53 -13.69 -3.91
CA ARG A 5 -4.55 -13.29 -5.32
C ARG A 5 -4.97 -11.82 -5.45
N ILE A 6 -4.15 -11.02 -6.13
CA ILE A 6 -4.40 -9.61 -6.44
C ILE A 6 -4.42 -9.46 -7.95
N GLY A 7 -5.62 -9.29 -8.52
CA GLY A 7 -5.80 -9.31 -9.97
C GLY A 7 -5.30 -10.61 -10.61
N ASN A 8 -4.26 -10.53 -11.43
CA ASN A 8 -3.58 -11.67 -12.06
C ASN A 8 -2.34 -12.15 -11.30
N VAL A 9 -1.95 -11.52 -10.20
CA VAL A 9 -0.78 -11.89 -9.39
C VAL A 9 -1.23 -12.80 -8.25
N THR A 10 -0.62 -13.97 -8.10
CA THR A 10 -0.85 -14.88 -6.96
C THR A 10 0.40 -14.93 -6.10
N LEU A 11 0.28 -14.61 -4.83
CA LEU A 11 1.38 -14.59 -3.87
C LEU A 11 1.60 -15.99 -3.28
N ASP A 12 2.84 -16.26 -2.85
CA ASP A 12 3.19 -17.53 -2.21
C ASP A 12 2.52 -17.71 -0.85
N ASN A 13 2.29 -16.59 -0.15
CA ASN A 13 1.58 -16.48 1.11
C ASN A 13 0.90 -15.11 1.22
N ARG A 14 0.20 -14.88 2.34
CA ARG A 14 -0.59 -13.66 2.61
C ARG A 14 0.09 -12.65 3.54
N VAL A 15 1.42 -12.72 3.69
CA VAL A 15 2.20 -11.85 4.57
C VAL A 15 3.08 -10.92 3.72
N ILE A 16 2.91 -9.62 3.91
CA ILE A 16 3.43 -8.59 3.00
C ILE A 16 4.36 -7.66 3.77
N LEU A 17 5.50 -7.29 3.18
CA LEU A 17 6.32 -6.18 3.70
C LEU A 17 5.67 -4.85 3.30
N ALA A 18 5.29 -4.04 4.30
CA ALA A 18 4.69 -2.73 4.08
C ALA A 18 5.73 -1.71 3.56
N PRO A 19 5.32 -0.74 2.72
CA PRO A 19 6.21 0.30 2.21
C PRO A 19 6.63 1.24 3.34
N MET A 20 7.94 1.51 3.46
CA MET A 20 8.50 2.37 4.48
C MET A 20 9.62 3.24 3.89
N ALA A 21 9.32 4.51 3.60
CA ALA A 21 10.30 5.45 3.09
C ALA A 21 11.54 5.55 4.01
N GLY A 22 12.73 5.46 3.42
CA GLY A 22 14.04 5.40 4.08
C GLY A 22 14.36 4.06 4.76
N VAL A 23 13.55 3.01 4.53
CA VAL A 23 13.73 1.69 5.17
C VAL A 23 13.58 0.55 4.17
N SER A 24 12.53 0.56 3.35
CA SER A 24 12.25 -0.49 2.35
C SER A 24 13.05 -0.28 1.07
N ASP A 25 14.35 -0.05 1.20
CA ASP A 25 15.30 -0.01 0.08
C ASP A 25 15.49 -1.41 -0.53
N LEU A 26 16.13 -1.47 -1.69
CA LEU A 26 16.29 -2.73 -2.44
C LEU A 26 16.97 -3.83 -1.61
N PRO A 27 18.10 -3.59 -0.91
CA PRO A 27 18.71 -4.61 -0.06
C PRO A 27 17.78 -5.14 1.05
N PHE A 28 17.03 -4.25 1.73
CA PHE A 28 16.12 -4.69 2.78
C PHE A 28 14.94 -5.50 2.22
N ARG A 29 14.42 -5.12 1.05
CA ARG A 29 13.34 -5.88 0.38
C ARG A 29 13.81 -7.25 -0.06
N LEU A 30 15.00 -7.38 -0.63
CA LEU A 30 15.62 -8.67 -0.95
C LEU A 30 15.72 -9.55 0.30
N LEU A 31 16.24 -9.00 1.39
CA LEU A 31 16.37 -9.75 2.64
C LEU A 31 15.00 -10.20 3.16
N CYS A 32 13.99 -9.33 3.18
CA CYS A 32 12.64 -9.73 3.61
C CYS A 32 12.02 -10.80 2.69
N ARG A 33 12.29 -10.74 1.38
CA ARG A 33 11.86 -11.77 0.43
C ARG A 33 12.52 -13.11 0.72
N GLU A 34 13.83 -13.14 0.93
CA GLU A 34 14.58 -14.35 1.33
C GLU A 34 14.05 -14.95 2.63
N GLN A 35 13.58 -14.11 3.54
CA GLN A 35 12.99 -14.50 4.82
C GLN A 35 11.51 -14.87 4.75
N GLY A 36 10.89 -14.92 3.56
CA GLY A 36 9.54 -15.47 3.39
C GLY A 36 8.43 -14.46 3.12
N ALA A 37 8.73 -13.17 2.93
CA ALA A 37 7.68 -12.21 2.55
C ALA A 37 7.03 -12.61 1.21
N GLY A 38 5.69 -12.71 1.20
CA GLY A 38 4.92 -13.11 0.02
C GLY A 38 4.84 -12.02 -1.06
N LEU A 39 4.95 -10.75 -0.65
CA LEU A 39 5.06 -9.55 -1.48
C LEU A 39 5.92 -8.53 -0.75
N VAL A 40 6.79 -7.82 -1.47
CA VAL A 40 7.54 -6.69 -0.91
C VAL A 40 7.14 -5.38 -1.56
N CYS A 41 6.87 -4.37 -0.75
CA CYS A 41 6.54 -3.04 -1.25
C CYS A 41 7.78 -2.14 -1.30
N SER A 42 7.96 -1.44 -2.43
CA SER A 42 8.99 -0.41 -2.56
C SER A 42 8.75 0.76 -1.62
N GLU A 43 9.74 1.63 -1.50
CA GLU A 43 9.46 2.98 -1.01
C GLU A 43 8.48 3.72 -1.93
N MET A 44 7.85 4.76 -1.41
CA MET A 44 6.93 5.59 -2.18
C MET A 44 7.69 6.52 -3.14
N VAL A 45 7.27 6.55 -4.39
CA VAL A 45 7.87 7.35 -5.47
C VAL A 45 6.91 8.45 -5.92
N SER A 46 7.39 9.68 -6.00
CA SER A 46 6.57 10.82 -6.43
C SER A 46 6.37 10.78 -7.95
N ALA A 47 5.11 10.81 -8.40
CA ALA A 47 4.82 10.94 -9.84
C ALA A 47 5.45 12.21 -10.44
N LYS A 48 5.43 13.34 -9.70
CA LYS A 48 6.12 14.57 -10.12
C LYS A 48 7.63 14.37 -10.27
N ALA A 49 8.26 13.62 -9.38
CA ALA A 49 9.69 13.38 -9.46
C ALA A 49 10.08 12.51 -10.67
N ILE A 50 9.19 11.60 -11.10
CA ILE A 50 9.35 10.86 -12.37
C ILE A 50 9.23 11.84 -13.55
N TYR A 51 8.15 12.63 -13.57
CA TYR A 51 7.87 13.59 -14.66
C TYR A 51 9.00 14.59 -14.89
N TYR A 52 9.52 15.18 -13.81
CA TYR A 52 10.65 16.12 -13.87
C TYR A 52 12.02 15.43 -14.01
N LYS A 53 12.05 14.11 -14.17
CA LYS A 53 13.28 13.30 -14.33
C LYS A 53 14.30 13.58 -13.23
N ASN A 54 13.83 13.63 -11.99
CA ASN A 54 14.71 13.83 -10.84
C ASN A 54 15.68 12.65 -10.73
N LYS A 55 16.98 12.95 -10.66
CA LYS A 55 18.06 11.95 -10.62
C LYS A 55 17.95 10.98 -9.43
N ASN A 56 17.34 11.42 -8.34
CA ASN A 56 17.18 10.62 -7.13
C ASN A 56 16.02 9.61 -7.22
N THR A 57 15.23 9.66 -8.30
CA THR A 57 14.06 8.78 -8.49
C THR A 57 14.46 7.39 -8.98
N GLU A 58 15.54 7.28 -9.77
CA GLU A 58 15.89 6.02 -10.45
C GLU A 58 16.18 4.88 -9.46
N GLY A 59 16.95 5.16 -8.40
CA GLY A 59 17.23 4.15 -7.36
C GLY A 59 15.99 3.70 -6.59
N LEU A 60 14.96 4.53 -6.48
CA LEU A 60 13.68 4.14 -5.87
C LEU A 60 12.83 3.26 -6.80
N LEU A 61 13.07 3.34 -8.11
CA LEU A 61 12.40 2.55 -9.15
C LEU A 61 13.16 1.25 -9.48
N GLU A 62 14.31 1.03 -8.86
CA GLU A 62 15.14 -0.15 -9.08
C GLU A 62 14.52 -1.38 -8.41
N ILE A 63 14.48 -2.47 -9.18
CA ILE A 63 13.93 -3.76 -8.78
C ILE A 63 14.91 -4.83 -9.25
N HIS A 64 15.34 -5.68 -8.33
CA HIS A 64 16.23 -6.78 -8.63
C HIS A 64 15.44 -8.02 -9.05
N ASP A 65 15.97 -8.82 -10.00
CA ASP A 65 15.27 -10.01 -10.52
C ASP A 65 14.93 -11.05 -9.45
N GLN A 66 15.69 -11.08 -8.35
CA GLN A 66 15.48 -11.99 -7.21
C GLN A 66 14.54 -11.43 -6.13
N GLU A 67 14.06 -10.20 -6.27
CA GLU A 67 13.23 -9.54 -5.25
C GLU A 67 11.82 -10.16 -5.10
N GLY A 68 11.41 -11.02 -6.05
CA GLY A 68 10.09 -11.64 -6.06
C GLY A 68 9.01 -10.62 -6.42
N PRO A 69 7.69 -10.91 -6.28
CA PRO A 69 6.70 -9.94 -6.70
C PRO A 69 6.87 -8.65 -5.89
N VAL A 70 7.19 -7.56 -6.58
CA VAL A 70 7.33 -6.22 -6.00
C VAL A 70 6.06 -5.43 -6.25
N SER A 71 5.62 -4.73 -5.22
CA SER A 71 4.62 -3.69 -5.32
C SER A 71 5.31 -2.32 -5.35
N LEU A 72 5.35 -1.69 -6.52
CA LEU A 72 5.93 -0.35 -6.68
C LEU A 72 4.89 0.69 -6.28
N GLN A 73 5.21 1.55 -5.31
CA GLN A 73 4.25 2.51 -4.77
C GLN A 73 4.45 3.92 -5.34
N LEU A 74 3.42 4.49 -5.98
CA LEU A 74 3.36 5.88 -6.44
C LEU A 74 2.59 6.77 -5.46
N PHE A 75 2.93 8.06 -5.45
CA PHE A 75 2.11 9.09 -4.81
C PHE A 75 2.07 10.39 -5.63
N GLY A 76 0.94 11.09 -5.52
CA GLY A 76 0.63 12.32 -6.21
C GLY A 76 -0.86 12.66 -6.05
N SER A 77 -1.28 13.84 -6.50
CA SER A 77 -2.65 14.35 -6.35
C SER A 77 -3.33 14.70 -7.67
N GLU A 78 -2.63 14.54 -8.79
CA GLU A 78 -3.11 14.91 -10.14
C GLU A 78 -3.42 13.64 -10.94
N PRO A 79 -4.71 13.34 -11.26
CA PRO A 79 -5.09 12.08 -11.90
C PRO A 79 -4.37 11.80 -13.22
N GLU A 80 -4.31 12.79 -14.11
CA GLU A 80 -3.69 12.66 -15.43
C GLU A 80 -2.18 12.41 -15.33
N LEU A 81 -1.49 13.17 -14.46
CA LEU A 81 -0.07 13.00 -14.22
C LEU A 81 0.23 11.63 -13.60
N MET A 82 -0.56 11.21 -12.61
CA MET A 82 -0.42 9.89 -11.98
C MET A 82 -0.57 8.77 -13.01
N ALA A 83 -1.58 8.85 -13.88
CA ALA A 83 -1.81 7.87 -14.95
C ALA A 83 -0.66 7.85 -15.97
N GLN A 84 -0.19 9.03 -16.40
CA GLN A 84 0.93 9.14 -17.34
C GLN A 84 2.21 8.53 -16.77
N MET A 85 2.55 8.84 -15.52
CA MET A 85 3.77 8.33 -14.88
C MET A 85 3.67 6.86 -14.53
N ALA A 86 2.50 6.38 -14.13
CA ALA A 86 2.23 4.95 -13.98
C ALA A 86 2.47 4.18 -15.29
N LYS A 87 2.02 4.75 -16.41
CA LYS A 87 2.24 4.17 -17.75
C LYS A 87 3.71 4.19 -18.14
N GLU A 88 4.41 5.29 -17.88
CA GLU A 88 5.84 5.43 -18.21
C GLU A 88 6.70 4.36 -17.52
N ILE A 89 6.40 4.04 -16.26
CA ILE A 89 7.17 3.05 -15.50
C ILE A 89 6.65 1.62 -15.66
N GLU A 90 5.53 1.39 -16.35
CA GLU A 90 4.82 0.11 -16.36
C GLU A 90 5.70 -1.08 -16.76
N GLU A 91 6.62 -0.91 -17.70
CA GLU A 91 7.48 -1.98 -18.22
C GLU A 91 8.57 -2.43 -17.23
N ARG A 92 8.77 -1.72 -16.12
CA ARG A 92 9.71 -2.13 -15.07
C ARG A 92 9.26 -3.44 -14.41
N PRO A 93 10.15 -4.27 -13.84
CA PRO A 93 9.81 -5.63 -13.39
C PRO A 93 9.06 -5.71 -12.05
N PHE A 94 8.19 -4.74 -11.72
CA PHE A 94 7.23 -4.90 -10.60
C PHE A 94 6.00 -5.69 -11.03
N ALA A 95 5.37 -6.36 -10.06
CA ALA A 95 4.15 -7.13 -10.29
C ALA A 95 2.88 -6.29 -10.07
N ILE A 96 2.92 -5.34 -9.14
CA ILE A 96 1.77 -4.55 -8.69
C ILE A 96 2.15 -3.07 -8.67
N LEU A 97 1.23 -2.20 -9.10
CA LEU A 97 1.35 -0.77 -8.92
C LEU A 97 0.46 -0.33 -7.74
N ASP A 98 1.03 0.23 -6.69
CA ASP A 98 0.28 0.68 -5.52
C ASP A 98 0.19 2.21 -5.47
N ILE A 99 -0.93 2.75 -5.01
CA ILE A 99 -1.13 4.19 -4.82
C ILE A 99 -1.14 4.50 -3.32
N ASN A 100 -0.21 5.35 -2.90
CA ASN A 100 -0.16 5.83 -1.53
C ASN A 100 -1.26 6.86 -1.26
N MET A 101 -2.19 6.49 -0.40
CA MET A 101 -3.22 7.37 0.15
C MET A 101 -3.18 7.37 1.69
N GLY A 102 -2.01 7.11 2.27
CA GLY A 102 -1.86 6.86 3.72
C GLY A 102 -0.66 7.54 4.38
N CYS A 103 0.28 8.09 3.62
CA CYS A 103 1.45 8.76 4.19
C CYS A 103 1.03 10.00 5.01
N PRO A 104 1.39 10.09 6.30
CA PRO A 104 1.00 11.20 7.16
C PRO A 104 2.00 12.37 7.17
N VAL A 105 3.17 12.19 6.53
CA VAL A 105 4.31 13.11 6.60
C VAL A 105 3.90 14.50 6.09
N PRO A 106 4.16 15.58 6.85
CA PRO A 106 3.73 16.94 6.48
C PRO A 106 4.13 17.36 5.06
N LYS A 107 5.35 17.02 4.61
CA LYS A 107 5.81 17.35 3.24
C LYS A 107 4.92 16.76 2.14
N VAL A 108 4.32 15.60 2.37
CA VAL A 108 3.42 14.93 1.41
C VAL A 108 2.00 15.47 1.58
N VAL A 109 1.51 15.53 2.82
CA VAL A 109 0.15 15.97 3.14
C VAL A 109 -0.11 17.42 2.73
N ASN A 110 0.87 18.31 2.92
CA ASN A 110 0.73 19.73 2.58
C ASN A 110 0.67 19.98 1.05
N ASN A 111 1.09 19.01 0.24
CA ASN A 111 0.93 19.04 -1.23
C ASN A 111 -0.41 18.47 -1.71
N GLY A 112 -1.30 18.07 -0.79
CA GLY A 112 -2.56 17.38 -1.13
C GLY A 112 -2.37 15.91 -1.49
N GLU A 113 -1.23 15.31 -1.14
CA GLU A 113 -0.87 13.93 -1.50
C GLU A 113 -0.95 12.99 -0.28
N GLY A 114 -0.81 11.69 -0.52
CA GLY A 114 -0.83 10.68 0.55
C GLY A 114 -2.15 10.70 1.29
N SER A 115 -2.11 10.70 2.63
CA SER A 115 -3.33 10.73 3.46
C SER A 115 -4.19 11.99 3.30
N ALA A 116 -3.69 13.07 2.69
CA ALA A 116 -4.53 14.22 2.39
C ALA A 116 -5.67 13.89 1.42
N LEU A 117 -5.48 12.90 0.54
CA LEU A 117 -6.49 12.39 -0.38
C LEU A 117 -7.68 11.75 0.33
N MET A 118 -7.51 11.31 1.58
CA MET A 118 -8.64 10.81 2.38
C MET A 118 -9.67 11.90 2.70
N LYS A 119 -9.32 13.19 2.60
CA LYS A 119 -10.28 14.29 2.78
C LYS A 119 -11.13 14.56 1.53
N ASP A 120 -10.76 14.00 0.39
CA ASP A 120 -11.49 14.14 -0.88
C ASP A 120 -11.59 12.76 -1.57
N PRO A 121 -12.55 11.91 -1.13
CA PRO A 121 -12.73 10.58 -1.71
C PRO A 121 -13.04 10.60 -3.22
N LEU A 122 -13.65 11.68 -3.73
CA LEU A 122 -13.92 11.83 -5.16
C LEU A 122 -12.64 12.04 -5.96
N LEU A 123 -11.72 12.88 -5.48
CA LEU A 123 -10.38 13.00 -6.07
C LEU A 123 -9.63 11.68 -6.00
N ALA A 124 -9.66 11.00 -4.85
CA ALA A 124 -9.03 9.69 -4.71
C ALA A 124 -9.55 8.68 -5.76
N GLY A 125 -10.87 8.57 -5.93
CA GLY A 125 -11.48 7.72 -6.95
C GLY A 125 -11.03 8.10 -8.38
N ARG A 126 -10.98 9.39 -8.72
CA ARG A 126 -10.48 9.85 -10.02
C ARG A 126 -9.03 9.45 -10.28
N ILE A 127 -8.16 9.55 -9.28
CA ILE A 127 -6.75 9.12 -9.39
C ILE A 127 -6.68 7.61 -9.64
N ILE A 128 -7.41 6.81 -8.85
CA ILE A 128 -7.41 5.35 -8.97
C ILE A 128 -7.91 4.92 -10.34
N SER A 129 -9.04 5.48 -10.78
CA SER A 129 -9.65 5.19 -12.08
C SER A 129 -8.72 5.55 -13.24
N ALA A 130 -8.07 6.72 -13.19
CA ALA A 130 -7.14 7.15 -14.22
C ALA A 130 -5.92 6.21 -14.31
N VAL A 131 -5.33 5.84 -13.17
CA VAL A 131 -4.17 4.94 -13.12
C VAL A 131 -4.55 3.53 -13.56
N ALA A 132 -5.63 2.95 -13.02
CA ALA A 132 -6.11 1.62 -13.37
C ALA A 132 -6.50 1.49 -14.84
N SER A 133 -6.97 2.57 -15.47
CA SER A 133 -7.28 2.57 -16.92
C SER A 133 -6.03 2.69 -17.80
N ALA A 134 -4.93 3.25 -17.28
CA ALA A 134 -3.71 3.49 -18.04
C ALA A 134 -2.78 2.26 -18.10
N VAL A 135 -2.77 1.43 -17.06
CA VAL A 135 -1.90 0.26 -16.93
C VAL A 135 -2.66 -1.06 -17.00
N LYS A 136 -1.98 -2.12 -17.42
CA LYS A 136 -2.44 -3.52 -17.44
C LYS A 136 -2.15 -4.25 -16.13
N LYS A 137 -1.12 -3.82 -15.40
CA LYS A 137 -0.76 -4.38 -14.10
C LYS A 137 -1.83 -4.03 -13.05
N PRO A 138 -2.12 -4.93 -12.09
CA PRO A 138 -3.11 -4.65 -11.06
C PRO A 138 -2.70 -3.43 -10.24
N VAL A 139 -3.68 -2.53 -10.04
CA VAL A 139 -3.50 -1.32 -9.25
C VAL A 139 -4.07 -1.55 -7.86
N THR A 140 -3.29 -1.30 -6.82
CA THR A 140 -3.74 -1.38 -5.42
C THR A 140 -3.68 -0.01 -4.77
N VAL A 141 -4.34 0.12 -3.61
CA VAL A 141 -4.29 1.35 -2.82
C VAL A 141 -3.95 1.06 -1.37
N LYS A 142 -3.14 1.94 -0.76
CA LYS A 142 -2.85 1.89 0.67
C LYS A 142 -3.42 3.11 1.38
N ILE A 143 -4.39 2.88 2.25
CA ILE A 143 -5.13 3.91 3.00
C ILE A 143 -4.88 3.81 4.52
N ARG A 144 -5.42 4.77 5.25
CA ARG A 144 -5.51 4.79 6.72
C ARG A 144 -6.97 4.62 7.17
N LYS A 145 -7.22 4.62 8.48
CA LYS A 145 -8.58 4.68 9.07
C LYS A 145 -9.36 5.95 8.63
N GLY A 146 -8.64 7.06 8.51
CA GLY A 146 -9.17 8.39 8.24
C GLY A 146 -8.08 9.46 8.34
N PHE A 147 -8.43 10.72 8.15
CA PHE A 147 -7.47 11.82 8.35
C PHE A 147 -7.27 12.11 9.86
N ASP A 148 -8.35 12.13 10.61
CA ASP A 148 -8.42 12.26 12.06
C ASP A 148 -9.65 11.48 12.56
N GLU A 149 -9.99 11.59 13.85
CA GLU A 149 -11.12 10.85 14.43
C GLU A 149 -12.49 11.41 14.01
N GLU A 150 -12.56 12.66 13.54
CA GLU A 150 -13.81 13.24 13.00
C GLU A 150 -14.02 12.83 11.54
N HIS A 151 -12.95 12.46 10.84
CA HIS A 151 -12.94 12.10 9.42
C HIS A 151 -12.53 10.62 9.21
N VAL A 152 -13.22 9.70 9.89
CA VAL A 152 -13.05 8.24 9.72
C VAL A 152 -13.87 7.76 8.53
N ASN A 153 -13.20 7.48 7.41
CA ASN A 153 -13.86 7.15 6.15
C ASN A 153 -13.19 6.01 5.36
N ALA A 154 -12.43 5.14 6.02
CA ALA A 154 -11.79 4.00 5.35
C ALA A 154 -12.78 3.10 4.59
N VAL A 155 -13.98 2.88 5.13
CA VAL A 155 -15.03 2.06 4.48
C VAL A 155 -15.50 2.69 3.17
N GLU A 156 -15.83 3.98 3.20
CA GLU A 156 -16.23 4.76 2.02
C GLU A 156 -15.12 4.75 0.97
N LEU A 157 -13.89 5.07 1.38
CA LEU A 157 -12.76 5.17 0.48
C LEU A 157 -12.39 3.81 -0.14
N ALA A 158 -12.48 2.72 0.62
CA ALA A 158 -12.25 1.37 0.11
C ALA A 158 -13.32 0.96 -0.93
N HIS A 159 -14.59 1.29 -0.69
CA HIS A 159 -15.65 1.07 -1.66
C HIS A 159 -15.39 1.88 -2.93
N ILE A 160 -15.05 3.17 -2.81
CA ILE A 160 -14.70 4.00 -3.96
C ILE A 160 -13.49 3.42 -4.72
N ALA A 161 -12.47 2.94 -4.01
CA ALA A 161 -11.31 2.33 -4.63
C ALA A 161 -11.67 1.10 -5.46
N GLN A 162 -12.53 0.22 -4.93
CA GLN A 162 -13.07 -0.92 -5.68
C GLN A 162 -13.78 -0.48 -6.96
N GLU A 163 -14.75 0.44 -6.84
CA GLU A 163 -15.53 0.90 -7.99
C GLU A 163 -14.67 1.66 -9.02
N SER A 164 -13.55 2.21 -8.56
CA SER A 164 -12.56 2.90 -9.41
C SER A 164 -11.54 1.95 -10.04
N GLY A 165 -11.62 0.63 -9.80
CA GLY A 165 -10.77 -0.37 -10.45
C GLY A 165 -9.55 -0.83 -9.64
N ALA A 166 -9.47 -0.52 -8.35
CA ALA A 166 -8.43 -1.09 -7.50
C ALA A 166 -8.61 -2.62 -7.37
N ALA A 167 -7.51 -3.36 -7.52
CA ALA A 167 -7.44 -4.80 -7.42
C ALA A 167 -7.29 -5.32 -5.98
N ALA A 168 -6.90 -4.45 -5.03
CA ALA A 168 -6.87 -4.71 -3.59
C ALA A 168 -6.71 -3.40 -2.81
N VAL A 169 -7.03 -3.42 -1.51
CA VAL A 169 -6.84 -2.29 -0.58
C VAL A 169 -6.07 -2.72 0.66
N THR A 170 -5.02 -1.98 1.03
CA THR A 170 -4.33 -2.13 2.31
C THR A 170 -4.81 -1.05 3.27
N VAL A 171 -5.29 -1.44 4.46
CA VAL A 171 -5.83 -0.51 5.46
C VAL A 171 -4.93 -0.48 6.69
N HIS A 172 -4.32 0.67 6.95
CA HIS A 172 -3.66 0.91 8.23
C HIS A 172 -4.67 1.40 9.27
N GLY A 173 -4.85 0.64 10.36
CA GLY A 173 -5.84 0.89 11.42
C GLY A 173 -5.64 2.15 12.27
N ARG A 174 -4.89 3.15 11.80
CA ARG A 174 -4.76 4.45 12.47
C ARG A 174 -5.12 5.58 11.53
N THR A 175 -5.65 6.66 12.09
CA THR A 175 -5.85 7.92 11.37
C THR A 175 -4.51 8.54 11.00
N ARG A 176 -4.51 9.55 10.11
CA ARG A 176 -3.31 10.33 9.81
C ARG A 176 -2.80 11.03 11.07
N GLN A 177 -3.67 11.67 11.86
CA GLN A 177 -3.29 12.44 13.06
C GLN A 177 -2.59 11.60 14.12
N GLN A 178 -2.96 10.32 14.26
CA GLN A 178 -2.32 9.41 15.19
C GLN A 178 -0.87 9.08 14.82
N PHE A 179 -0.46 9.25 13.55
CA PHE A 179 0.80 8.72 13.01
C PHE A 179 0.98 7.24 13.35
N TYR A 180 1.71 6.97 14.43
CA TYR A 180 2.05 5.66 14.97
C TYR A 180 1.75 5.52 16.47
N ALA A 181 1.15 6.53 17.09
CA ALA A 181 0.73 6.53 18.49
C ALA A 181 -0.55 5.71 18.70
N GLY A 182 -0.85 5.39 19.95
CA GLY A 182 -2.02 4.58 20.31
C GLY A 182 -1.95 3.16 19.74
N LYS A 183 -3.10 2.49 19.67
CA LYS A 183 -3.26 1.16 19.08
C LYS A 183 -3.92 1.27 17.71
N ALA A 184 -3.52 0.42 16.78
CA ALA A 184 -4.27 0.26 15.53
C ALA A 184 -5.67 -0.29 15.84
N ASP A 185 -6.68 0.43 15.37
CA ASP A 185 -8.07 0.00 15.33
C ASP A 185 -8.18 -1.08 14.23
N TRP A 186 -8.37 -2.33 14.63
CA TRP A 186 -8.57 -3.44 13.70
C TRP A 186 -10.05 -3.60 13.33
N ASP A 187 -10.97 -3.02 14.10
CA ASP A 187 -12.40 -3.12 13.82
C ASP A 187 -12.77 -2.36 12.53
N ILE A 188 -12.09 -1.24 12.24
CA ILE A 188 -12.24 -0.56 10.95
C ILE A 188 -11.79 -1.43 9.77
N ILE A 189 -10.78 -2.30 9.96
CA ILE A 189 -10.32 -3.23 8.91
C ILE A 189 -11.39 -4.29 8.66
N ALA A 190 -12.01 -4.82 9.73
CA ALA A 190 -13.13 -5.75 9.63
C ALA A 190 -14.33 -5.14 8.88
N GLN A 191 -14.66 -3.88 9.19
CA GLN A 191 -15.73 -3.14 8.50
C GLN A 191 -15.42 -2.93 7.01
N VAL A 192 -14.17 -2.58 6.67
CA VAL A 192 -13.74 -2.49 5.27
C VAL A 192 -13.88 -3.85 4.58
N LYS A 193 -13.42 -4.93 5.22
CA LYS A 193 -13.53 -6.29 4.67
C LYS A 193 -14.96 -6.72 4.41
N ALA A 194 -15.91 -6.33 5.27
CA ALA A 194 -17.32 -6.60 5.07
C ALA A 194 -17.95 -5.77 3.92
N ALA A 195 -17.40 -4.59 3.62
CA ALA A 195 -17.96 -3.65 2.66
C ALA A 195 -17.49 -3.85 1.21
N VAL A 196 -16.35 -4.51 0.99
CA VAL A 196 -15.75 -4.67 -0.35
C VAL A 196 -15.52 -6.15 -0.71
N LYS A 197 -15.51 -6.43 -2.01
CA LYS A 197 -15.25 -7.76 -2.59
C LYS A 197 -13.80 -7.95 -3.00
N ILE A 198 -13.09 -6.87 -3.28
CA ILE A 198 -11.65 -6.92 -3.55
C ILE A 198 -10.89 -7.37 -2.28
N PRO A 199 -9.71 -7.98 -2.42
CA PRO A 199 -8.89 -8.33 -1.28
C PRO A 199 -8.56 -7.14 -0.38
N VAL A 200 -8.63 -7.37 0.93
CA VAL A 200 -8.29 -6.41 1.99
C VAL A 200 -7.07 -6.91 2.74
N ILE A 201 -6.05 -6.08 2.83
CA ILE A 201 -4.83 -6.34 3.58
C ILE A 201 -4.84 -5.51 4.85
N GLY A 202 -4.85 -6.16 6.01
CA GLY A 202 -4.78 -5.51 7.31
C GLY A 202 -3.37 -5.00 7.62
N ASN A 203 -3.26 -3.82 8.24
CA ASN A 203 -1.96 -3.24 8.59
C ASN A 203 -2.03 -2.45 9.90
N GLY A 204 -0.96 -2.56 10.70
CA GLY A 204 -0.81 -1.85 11.97
C GLY A 204 -0.74 -2.82 13.14
N ASP A 205 0.33 -2.73 13.92
CA ASP A 205 0.56 -3.51 15.15
C ASP A 205 0.65 -5.03 14.96
N VAL A 206 0.95 -5.49 13.74
CA VAL A 206 1.38 -6.87 13.47
C VAL A 206 2.85 -6.99 13.86
N THR A 207 3.12 -7.48 15.06
CA THR A 207 4.47 -7.54 15.66
C THR A 207 5.09 -8.93 15.70
N GLY A 208 4.37 -9.94 15.20
CA GLY A 208 4.82 -11.33 15.17
C GLY A 208 3.72 -12.26 14.63
N PRO A 209 3.98 -13.57 14.56
CA PRO A 209 3.03 -14.57 14.05
C PRO A 209 1.69 -14.55 14.77
N GLU A 210 1.69 -14.44 16.10
CA GLU A 210 0.48 -14.43 16.91
C GLU A 210 -0.39 -13.20 16.60
N ALA A 211 0.24 -12.03 16.45
CA ALA A 211 -0.47 -10.80 16.09
C ALA A 211 -1.02 -10.86 14.66
N ALA A 212 -0.28 -11.51 13.73
CA ALA A 212 -0.75 -11.73 12.37
C ALA A 212 -1.97 -12.66 12.34
N GLU A 213 -1.92 -13.77 13.08
CA GLU A 213 -3.04 -14.70 13.22
C GLU A 213 -4.26 -14.02 13.86
N GLN A 214 -4.06 -13.26 14.94
CA GLN A 214 -5.14 -12.51 15.58
C GLN A 214 -5.79 -11.50 14.64
N MET A 215 -5.01 -10.76 13.85
CA MET A 215 -5.55 -9.82 12.85
C MET A 215 -6.41 -10.54 11.82
N LEU A 216 -5.95 -11.67 11.30
CA LEU A 216 -6.69 -12.48 10.33
C LEU A 216 -8.01 -13.00 10.93
N ILE A 217 -7.97 -13.52 12.15
CA ILE A 217 -9.17 -14.06 12.85
C ILE A 217 -10.16 -12.94 13.15
N GLN A 218 -9.70 -11.82 13.73
CA GLN A 218 -10.58 -10.73 14.16
C GLN A 218 -11.23 -10.01 12.99
N THR A 219 -10.46 -9.77 11.92
CA THR A 219 -10.90 -8.89 10.83
C THR A 219 -11.41 -9.63 9.60
N GLY A 220 -11.04 -10.91 9.45
CA GLY A 220 -11.30 -11.67 8.23
C GLY A 220 -10.56 -11.15 7.01
N CYS A 221 -9.55 -10.26 7.17
CA CYS A 221 -8.78 -9.73 6.06
C CYS A 221 -8.02 -10.85 5.32
N ASP A 222 -7.77 -10.65 4.03
CA ASP A 222 -7.21 -11.70 3.16
C ASP A 222 -5.69 -11.85 3.29
N GLY A 223 -5.04 -10.84 3.88
CA GLY A 223 -3.62 -10.84 4.21
C GLY A 223 -3.24 -9.76 5.21
N VAL A 224 -1.98 -9.77 5.63
CA VAL A 224 -1.44 -8.80 6.60
C VAL A 224 -0.19 -8.14 6.04
N ALA A 225 -0.05 -6.84 6.29
CA ALA A 225 1.16 -6.09 5.98
C ALA A 225 1.93 -5.74 7.26
N ILE A 226 3.20 -6.10 7.30
CA ILE A 226 4.12 -5.88 8.41
C ILE A 226 5.06 -4.73 8.05
N GLY A 227 5.12 -3.71 8.90
CA GLY A 227 6.00 -2.55 8.70
C GLY A 227 7.13 -2.53 9.73
N ARG A 228 6.97 -1.69 10.77
CA ARG A 228 7.99 -1.40 11.78
C ARG A 228 8.60 -2.66 12.43
N ALA A 229 7.81 -3.72 12.62
CA ALA A 229 8.27 -4.94 13.26
C ALA A 229 9.29 -5.76 12.44
N ALA A 230 9.42 -5.50 11.13
CA ALA A 230 10.45 -6.11 10.28
C ALA A 230 11.82 -5.40 10.39
N ARG A 231 11.86 -4.17 10.94
CA ARG A 231 13.10 -3.39 11.04
C ARG A 231 14.07 -4.05 12.02
N GLY A 232 15.21 -4.53 11.50
CA GLY A 232 16.17 -5.31 12.29
C GLY A 232 15.68 -6.71 12.65
N ASN A 233 14.58 -7.16 12.04
CA ASN A 233 13.93 -8.44 12.27
C ASN A 233 13.28 -8.98 10.97
N PRO A 234 14.03 -9.11 9.87
CA PRO A 234 13.49 -9.55 8.59
C PRO A 234 12.97 -11.00 8.61
N TRP A 235 13.44 -11.85 9.54
CA TRP A 235 12.95 -13.23 9.71
C TRP A 235 11.53 -13.33 10.27
N ILE A 236 10.86 -12.20 10.57
CA ILE A 236 9.45 -12.16 10.99
C ILE A 236 8.48 -12.75 9.95
N PHE A 237 8.91 -12.90 8.70
CA PHE A 237 8.10 -13.44 7.60
C PHE A 237 8.17 -14.97 7.46
N GLY A 238 9.10 -15.63 8.17
CA GLY A 238 9.38 -17.07 8.07
C GLY A 238 8.51 -17.96 8.94
#